data_AF-A0A6V7HU67-F1
#
_entry.id   AF-A0A6V7HU67-F1
#
_cell.length_a   1.000
_cell.length_b   1.000
_cell.length_c   1.000
_cell.angle_alpha   90.00
_cell.angle_beta   90.00
_cell.angle_gamma   90.00
#
_symmetry.space_group_name_H-M   'P 1'
#
loop_
_entity.id
_entity.type
_entity.pdbx_description
1 polymer ?
#
loop_
_entity_poly.entity_id
_entity_poly.type
_entity_poly.pdbx_seq_one_letter_code
_entity_poly.pdbx_strand_id
1 'polypeptide(L)'
;SESITDVSATDLTSLPSLESLSIQSTKKITETSIKDLHNLKELNCSHCPHISDNAIINLLKNANNLIFLNLYQTQITTRSLDEAYTKWLTMAPAARANFKMAVSTKVKWSWKVLGKSNKDEPFQALDREGAHLENISIFR
;
A
#
# COMPACT_ATOMS: atom_id res chain seq x y z
N SER A 1 20.10 -11.49 -3.44
CA SER A 1 19.01 -10.51 -3.45
C SER A 1 19.10 -9.72 -4.74
N GLU A 2 18.32 -10.11 -5.75
CA GLU A 2 18.29 -9.37 -7.01
C GLU A 2 17.49 -8.07 -6.78
N SER A 3 18.19 -6.94 -6.79
CA SER A 3 17.53 -5.63 -6.77
C SER A 3 16.96 -5.38 -8.15
N ILE A 4 15.66 -5.59 -8.32
CA ILE A 4 15.01 -5.36 -9.61
C ILE A 4 14.84 -3.85 -9.82
N THR A 5 15.86 -3.19 -10.35
CA THR A 5 15.93 -1.74 -10.54
C THR A 5 15.41 -1.28 -11.90
N ASP A 6 15.04 -2.22 -12.77
CA ASP A 6 14.54 -1.91 -14.12
C ASP A 6 13.33 -2.76 -14.51
N VAL A 7 12.31 -2.75 -13.66
CA VAL A 7 11.06 -3.43 -13.95
C VAL A 7 10.18 -2.57 -14.84
N SER A 8 9.88 -3.05 -16.04
CA SER A 8 8.75 -2.56 -16.81
C SER A 8 7.44 -3.05 -16.17
N ALA A 9 6.33 -2.32 -16.30
CA ALA A 9 5.03 -2.74 -15.77
C ALA A 9 4.62 -4.17 -16.18
N THR A 10 5.11 -4.62 -17.33
CA THR A 10 4.90 -5.95 -17.93
C THR A 10 5.66 -7.08 -17.23
N ASP A 11 6.73 -6.82 -16.48
CA ASP A 11 7.50 -7.91 -15.87
C ASP A 11 6.92 -8.32 -14.50
N LEU A 12 6.26 -7.42 -13.76
CA LEU A 12 5.68 -7.77 -12.45
C LEU A 12 4.48 -8.70 -12.55
N THR A 13 3.65 -8.54 -13.59
CA THR A 13 2.47 -9.41 -13.79
C THR A 13 2.87 -10.84 -14.15
N SER A 14 4.14 -11.08 -14.51
CA SER A 14 4.70 -12.40 -14.80
C SER A 14 5.23 -13.14 -13.55
N LEU A 15 5.15 -12.52 -12.36
CA LEU A 15 5.64 -13.07 -11.09
C LEU A 15 4.46 -13.47 -10.19
N PRO A 16 3.75 -14.57 -10.49
CA PRO A 16 2.53 -14.94 -9.78
C PRO A 16 2.78 -15.26 -8.30
N SER A 17 4.00 -15.64 -7.91
CA SER A 17 4.37 -15.98 -6.53
C SER A 17 4.95 -14.80 -5.75
N LEU A 18 4.90 -13.58 -6.28
CA LEU A 18 5.47 -12.41 -5.60
C LEU A 18 4.67 -12.07 -4.34
N GLU A 19 5.31 -12.18 -3.18
CA GLU A 19 4.69 -11.88 -1.88
C GLU A 19 5.07 -10.50 -1.35
N SER A 20 6.23 -9.96 -1.71
CA SER A 20 6.68 -8.65 -1.25
C SER A 20 7.27 -7.86 -2.42
N LEU A 21 6.83 -6.60 -2.56
CA LEU A 21 7.28 -5.68 -3.59
C LEU A 21 7.62 -4.34 -2.96
N SER A 22 8.87 -3.89 -3.13
CA SER A 22 9.31 -2.56 -2.71
C SER A 22 9.92 -1.83 -3.90
N ILE A 23 9.21 -0.81 -4.40
CA ILE A 23 9.67 0.05 -5.48
C ILE A 23 9.27 1.48 -5.14
N GLN A 24 10.25 2.32 -4.83
CA GLN A 24 10.03 3.68 -4.34
C GLN A 24 10.53 4.71 -5.33
N SER A 25 9.98 5.93 -5.26
CA SER A 25 10.50 7.09 -6.00
C SER A 25 10.62 6.89 -7.51
N THR A 26 9.69 6.13 -8.10
CA THR A 26 9.71 5.84 -9.55
C THR A 26 8.42 6.29 -10.24
N LYS A 27 8.57 6.69 -11.51
CA LYS A 27 7.45 6.97 -12.42
C LYS A 27 7.07 5.75 -13.27
N LYS A 28 7.82 4.65 -13.18
CA LYS A 28 7.61 3.44 -14.01
C LYS A 28 6.46 2.57 -13.51
N ILE A 29 6.16 2.63 -12.21
CA ILE A 29 5.07 1.86 -11.61
C ILE A 29 3.76 2.61 -11.78
N THR A 30 2.78 1.89 -12.31
CA THR A 30 1.45 2.38 -12.64
C THR A 30 0.41 1.39 -12.12
N GLU A 31 -0.88 1.72 -12.27
CA GLU A 31 -1.99 0.80 -11.98
C GLU A 31 -1.82 -0.56 -12.66
N THR A 32 -1.38 -0.59 -13.92
CA THR A 32 -1.20 -1.84 -14.67
C THR A 32 -0.06 -2.69 -14.13
N SER A 33 0.91 -2.10 -13.42
CA SER A 33 2.05 -2.81 -12.85
C SER A 33 1.68 -3.68 -11.65
N ILE A 34 0.60 -3.34 -10.93
CA ILE A 34 0.23 -3.98 -9.66
C ILE A 34 -1.13 -4.70 -9.69
N LYS A 35 -1.86 -4.64 -10.81
CA LYS A 35 -3.24 -5.15 -10.92
C LYS A 35 -3.39 -6.67 -10.68
N ASP A 36 -2.37 -7.46 -11.04
CA ASP A 36 -2.42 -8.93 -11.05
C ASP A 36 -1.50 -9.56 -9.97
N LEU A 37 -1.07 -8.78 -8.98
CA LEU A 37 -0.23 -9.26 -7.87
C LEU A 37 -1.08 -9.93 -6.78
N HIS A 38 -1.77 -11.03 -7.13
CA HIS A 38 -2.77 -11.68 -6.27
C HIS A 38 -2.21 -12.28 -4.97
N ASN A 39 -0.94 -12.70 -4.98
CA ASN A 39 -0.28 -13.31 -3.82
C ASN A 39 0.48 -12.30 -2.95
N LEU A 40 0.39 -11.01 -3.28
CA LEU A 40 1.12 -9.98 -2.57
C LEU A 40 0.63 -9.86 -1.13
N LYS A 41 1.58 -9.92 -0.21
CA LYS A 41 1.44 -9.68 1.23
C LYS A 41 1.86 -8.26 1.58
N GLU A 42 2.84 -7.72 0.86
CA GLU A 42 3.43 -6.41 1.17
C GLU A 42 3.72 -5.60 -0.08
N LEU A 43 3.32 -4.32 -0.06
CA LEU A 43 3.65 -3.35 -1.08
C LEU A 43 4.24 -2.09 -0.46
N ASN A 44 5.43 -1.70 -0.89
CA ASN A 44 5.93 -0.35 -0.70
C ASN A 44 6.09 0.33 -2.06
N CYS A 45 5.25 1.33 -2.31
CA CYS A 45 5.32 2.17 -3.51
C CYS A 45 5.33 3.66 -3.16
N SER A 46 5.99 4.01 -2.05
CA SER A 46 6.14 5.40 -1.65
C SER A 46 6.78 6.25 -2.77
N HIS A 47 6.40 7.52 -2.84
CA HIS A 47 6.86 8.47 -3.85
C HIS A 47 6.62 8.03 -5.31
N CYS A 48 5.65 7.15 -5.57
CA CYS A 48 5.25 6.76 -6.92
C CYS A 48 4.03 7.60 -7.38
N PRO A 49 4.23 8.62 -8.23
CA PRO A 49 3.17 9.60 -8.56
C PRO A 49 2.09 9.05 -9.50
N HIS A 50 2.22 7.82 -10.01
CA HIS A 50 1.21 7.19 -10.88
C HIS A 50 0.37 6.13 -10.15
N ILE A 51 0.55 5.99 -8.83
CA ILE A 51 -0.33 5.17 -7.98
C ILE A 51 -1.55 5.98 -7.59
N SER A 52 -2.72 5.51 -8.03
CA SER A 52 -4.03 6.15 -7.87
C SER A 52 -4.94 5.37 -6.92
N ASP A 53 -6.08 5.95 -6.54
CA ASP A 53 -7.10 5.22 -5.77
C ASP A 53 -7.57 3.96 -6.48
N ASN A 54 -7.78 4.00 -7.81
CA ASN A 54 -8.25 2.83 -8.55
C ASN A 54 -7.25 1.68 -8.49
N ALA A 55 -5.96 1.98 -8.62
CA ALA A 55 -4.89 0.99 -8.51
C ALA A 55 -4.91 0.28 -7.14
N ILE A 56 -5.05 1.04 -6.06
CA ILE A 56 -5.04 0.50 -4.70
C ILE A 56 -6.34 -0.24 -4.36
N ILE A 57 -7.49 0.27 -4.80
CA ILE A 57 -8.78 -0.41 -4.64
C ILE A 57 -8.78 -1.76 -5.37
N ASN A 58 -8.26 -1.81 -6.60
CA ASN A 58 -8.14 -3.05 -7.36
C ASN A 58 -7.18 -4.04 -6.67
N LEU A 59 -6.03 -3.56 -6.19
CA LEU A 59 -5.10 -4.38 -5.41
C LEU A 59 -5.77 -4.94 -4.14
N LEU A 60 -6.48 -4.11 -3.37
CA LEU A 60 -7.18 -4.54 -2.16
C LEU A 60 -8.24 -5.62 -2.44
N LYS A 61 -8.89 -5.60 -3.60
CA LYS A 61 -9.87 -6.62 -3.99
C LYS A 61 -9.23 -7.94 -4.41
N ASN A 62 -8.07 -7.87 -5.04
CA ASN A 62 -7.42 -9.01 -5.68
C ASN A 62 -6.35 -9.69 -4.82
N ALA A 63 -5.65 -8.94 -3.96
CA ALA A 63 -4.61 -9.44 -3.08
C ALA A 63 -5.18 -9.78 -1.70
N ASN A 64 -5.61 -11.02 -1.53
CA ASN A 64 -6.29 -11.47 -0.30
C ASN A 64 -5.36 -11.60 0.91
N ASN A 65 -4.05 -11.75 0.66
CA ASN A 65 -3.05 -11.91 1.71
C ASN A 65 -2.33 -10.60 2.08
N LEU A 66 -2.79 -9.47 1.53
CA LEU A 66 -2.15 -8.17 1.71
C LEU A 66 -2.31 -7.69 3.16
N ILE A 67 -1.18 -7.53 3.84
CA ILE A 67 -1.07 -7.08 5.24
C ILE A 67 -0.30 -5.76 5.38
N PHE A 68 0.48 -5.35 4.39
CA PHE A 68 1.22 -4.10 4.47
C PHE A 68 1.15 -3.29 3.17
N LEU A 69 0.81 -2.00 3.30
CA LEU A 69 0.91 -1.03 2.21
C LEU A 69 1.62 0.24 2.68
N ASN A 70 2.62 0.69 1.93
CA ASN A 70 3.16 2.04 2.05
C ASN A 70 2.87 2.84 0.77
N LEU A 71 2.02 3.86 0.92
CA LEU A 71 1.50 4.71 -0.15
C LEU A 71 1.82 6.19 0.11
N TYR A 72 2.82 6.45 0.93
CA TYR A 72 3.28 7.80 1.21
C TYR A 72 3.70 8.53 -0.07
N GLN A 73 3.25 9.77 -0.25
CA GLN A 73 3.52 10.58 -1.45
C GLN A 73 3.11 9.89 -2.77
N THR A 74 1.97 9.22 -2.76
CA THR A 74 1.26 8.79 -3.97
C THR A 74 0.04 9.71 -4.23
N GLN A 75 -0.73 9.44 -5.28
CA GLN A 75 -1.90 10.25 -5.66
C GLN A 75 -3.21 9.73 -5.06
N ILE A 76 -3.17 8.86 -4.05
CA ILE A 76 -4.37 8.35 -3.39
C ILE A 76 -5.10 9.45 -2.62
N THR A 77 -6.39 9.22 -2.37
CA THR A 77 -7.24 10.05 -1.53
C THR A 77 -7.86 9.24 -0.39
N THR A 78 -8.82 9.84 0.32
CA THR A 78 -9.61 9.15 1.35
C THR A 78 -10.39 7.95 0.81
N ARG A 79 -10.63 7.87 -0.51
CA ARG A 79 -11.29 6.72 -1.14
C ARG A 79 -10.53 5.42 -0.92
N SER A 80 -9.20 5.44 -1.03
CA SER A 80 -8.37 4.27 -0.74
C SER A 80 -8.49 3.84 0.73
N LEU A 81 -8.56 4.80 1.66
CA LEU A 81 -8.73 4.49 3.09
C LEU A 81 -10.11 3.91 3.38
N ASP A 82 -11.17 4.40 2.72
CA ASP A 82 -12.53 3.86 2.88
C ASP A 82 -12.62 2.38 2.46
N GLU A 83 -12.03 2.04 1.32
CA GLU A 83 -11.98 0.66 0.84
C GLU A 83 -11.10 -0.22 1.75
N ALA A 84 -9.91 0.26 2.11
CA ALA A 84 -9.00 -0.46 2.99
C ALA A 84 -9.65 -0.73 4.36
N TYR A 85 -10.39 0.24 4.89
CA TYR A 85 -11.10 0.10 6.16
C TYR A 85 -12.24 -0.92 6.05
N THR A 86 -13.00 -0.89 4.96
CA THR A 86 -14.03 -1.90 4.67
C THR A 86 -13.43 -3.30 4.60
N LYS A 87 -12.32 -3.47 3.87
CA LYS A 87 -11.61 -4.76 3.81
C LYS A 87 -11.15 -5.18 5.20
N TRP A 88 -10.50 -4.29 5.95
CA TRP A 88 -10.00 -4.55 7.31
C TRP A 88 -11.09 -5.04 8.26
N LEU A 89 -12.30 -4.46 8.20
CA LEU A 89 -13.46 -4.90 8.99
C LEU A 89 -13.95 -6.31 8.65
N THR A 90 -13.68 -6.80 7.44
CA THR A 90 -14.04 -8.16 6.99
C THR A 90 -12.94 -9.20 7.17
N MET A 91 -11.72 -8.78 7.52
CA MET A 91 -10.59 -9.69 7.75
C MET A 91 -10.80 -10.57 9.00
N ALA A 92 -10.25 -11.79 8.94
CA ALA A 92 -10.08 -12.65 10.10
C ALA A 92 -9.23 -11.95 11.19
N PRO A 93 -9.43 -12.23 12.49
CA PRO A 93 -8.76 -11.52 13.57
C PRO A 93 -7.23 -11.49 13.46
N ALA A 94 -6.60 -12.60 13.07
CA ALA A 94 -5.15 -12.68 12.91
C ALA A 94 -4.62 -11.78 11.77
N ALA A 95 -5.31 -11.74 10.62
CA ALA A 95 -4.94 -10.86 9.52
C ALA A 95 -5.17 -9.39 9.87
N ARG A 96 -6.31 -9.10 10.53
CA ARG A 96 -6.68 -7.75 10.98
C ARG A 96 -5.65 -7.14 11.92
N ALA A 97 -5.11 -7.93 12.85
CA ALA A 97 -4.10 -7.48 13.82
C ALA A 97 -2.76 -7.11 13.15
N ASN A 98 -2.48 -7.67 11.98
CA ASN A 98 -1.23 -7.45 11.25
C ASN A 98 -1.36 -6.43 10.12
N PHE A 99 -2.59 -6.11 9.69
CA PHE A 99 -2.80 -5.18 8.59
C PHE A 99 -2.40 -3.75 8.95
N LYS A 100 -1.52 -3.16 8.14
CA LYS A 100 -1.02 -1.78 8.30
C LYS A 100 -0.98 -1.08 6.96
N MET A 101 -1.36 0.19 6.95
CA MET A 101 -1.29 1.02 5.75
C MET A 101 -0.77 2.43 6.10
N ALA A 102 0.34 2.80 5.50
CA ALA A 102 0.98 4.09 5.69
C ALA A 102 0.62 5.05 4.54
N VAL A 103 0.20 6.27 4.89
CA VAL A 103 -0.24 7.29 3.93
C VAL A 103 0.28 8.68 4.33
N SER A 104 0.26 9.64 3.41
CA SER A 104 0.64 11.01 3.75
C SER A 104 -0.28 11.64 4.79
N THR A 105 0.29 12.43 5.70
CA THR A 105 -0.44 13.16 6.75
C THR A 105 -1.67 13.90 6.22
N LYS A 106 -1.60 14.50 5.03
CA LYS A 106 -2.74 15.17 4.38
C LYS A 106 -3.94 14.22 4.18
N VAL A 107 -3.71 13.05 3.59
CA VAL A 107 -4.77 12.06 3.33
C VAL A 107 -5.34 11.56 4.65
N LYS A 108 -4.47 11.26 5.62
CA LYS A 108 -4.89 10.79 6.94
C LYS A 108 -5.74 11.82 7.68
N TRP A 109 -5.32 13.09 7.66
CA TRP A 109 -6.04 14.19 8.29
C TRP A 109 -7.40 14.40 7.63
N SER A 110 -7.47 14.43 6.30
CA SER A 110 -8.74 14.52 5.57
C SER A 110 -9.71 13.40 5.94
N TRP A 111 -9.23 12.17 6.09
CA TRP A 111 -10.08 11.05 6.51
C TRP A 111 -10.54 11.17 7.96
N LYS A 112 -9.69 11.69 8.85
CA LYS A 112 -10.01 11.93 10.27
C LYS A 112 -11.11 12.98 10.43
N VAL A 113 -11.02 14.12 9.72
CA VAL A 113 -12.02 15.20 9.84
C VAL A 113 -13.39 14.82 9.28
N LEU A 114 -13.47 13.76 8.48
CA LEU A 114 -14.74 13.16 8.03
C LEU A 114 -15.41 12.28 9.10
N GLY A 115 -14.84 12.18 10.31
CA GLY A 115 -15.39 11.37 11.41
C GLY A 115 -15.22 9.85 11.23
N LYS A 116 -14.36 9.43 10.29
CA LYS A 116 -14.17 8.01 9.95
C LYS A 116 -13.06 7.32 10.75
N SER A 117 -12.27 8.09 11.48
CA SER A 117 -11.10 7.61 12.22
C SER A 117 -11.46 7.08 13.60
N ASN A 118 -10.79 6.01 14.03
CA ASN A 118 -10.89 5.44 15.37
C ASN A 118 -9.52 4.95 15.89
N LYS A 119 -9.45 4.60 17.18
CA LYS A 119 -8.19 4.20 17.83
C LYS A 119 -7.59 2.88 17.33
N ASP A 120 -8.41 2.02 16.72
CA ASP A 120 -8.04 0.66 16.32
C ASP A 120 -7.76 0.56 14.81
N GLU A 121 -7.82 1.69 14.10
CA GLU A 121 -7.63 1.77 12.66
C GLU A 121 -6.18 1.40 12.25
N PRO A 122 -5.98 0.80 11.08
CA PRO A 122 -4.66 0.33 10.66
C PRO A 122 -3.80 1.40 9.98
N PHE A 123 -4.21 2.68 10.03
CA PHE A 123 -3.67 3.73 9.17
C PHE A 123 -2.64 4.61 9.88
N GLN A 124 -1.40 4.58 9.39
CA GLN A 124 -0.32 5.44 9.89
C GLN A 124 -0.16 6.68 9.00
N ALA A 125 -0.11 7.86 9.62
CA ALA A 125 0.34 9.08 8.95
C ALA A 125 1.87 9.12 8.91
N LEU A 126 2.44 9.35 7.73
CA LEU A 126 3.85 9.67 7.55
C LEU A 126 4.02 11.14 7.14
N ASP A 127 5.01 11.79 7.73
CA ASP A 127 5.44 13.17 7.42
C ASP A 127 6.75 13.16 6.60
N ARG A 128 7.40 14.33 6.45
CA ARG A 128 8.64 14.45 5.66
C ARG A 128 9.83 13.73 6.29
N GLU A 129 9.83 13.49 7.61
CA GLU A 129 10.94 12.87 8.34
C GLU A 129 10.75 11.35 8.47
N GLY A 130 9.51 10.89 8.61
CA GLY A 130 9.16 9.45 8.67
C GLY A 130 9.31 8.68 7.35
N ALA A 131 9.56 9.37 6.23
CA ALA A 131 9.77 8.77 4.91
C ALA A 131 11.24 8.35 4.65
N HIS A 132 12.16 8.92 5.43
CA HIS A 132 13.58 8.58 5.41
C HIS A 132 13.95 7.46 6.38
N LEU A 133 12.98 6.94 7.16
CA LEU A 133 13.14 5.64 7.80
C LEU A 133 13.16 4.58 6.71
N GLU A 134 14.40 4.40 6.22
CA GLU A 134 15.05 3.17 5.79
C GLU A 134 14.16 1.95 5.94
N ASN A 135 14.17 1.08 4.92
CA ASN A 135 14.09 -0.37 5.11
C ASN A 135 13.35 -0.74 6.40
N ILE A 136 12.04 -0.48 6.49
CA ILE A 136 11.35 -0.86 7.72
C ILE A 136 11.53 -2.36 7.77
N SER A 137 12.38 -2.74 8.70
CA SER A 137 12.81 -4.08 8.99
C SER A 137 11.63 -4.75 9.69
N ILE A 138 10.50 -4.87 9.00
CA ILE A 138 9.35 -5.66 9.46
C ILE A 138 9.44 -7.06 8.85
N PHE A 139 10.61 -7.68 8.93
CA PHE A 139 10.73 -9.13 8.96
C PHE A 139 11.83 -9.52 9.94
N ARG A 140 11.44 -9.58 11.20
CA ARG A 140 11.73 -10.75 12.03
C ARG A 140 10.42 -11.26 12.59
#